data_AF-A0AAQ3SWT2-F1
#
_entry.id   AF-A0AAQ3SWT2-F1
#
_cell.length_a   1.000
_cell.length_b   1.000
_cell.length_c   1.000
_cell.angle_alpha   90.00
_cell.angle_beta   90.00
_cell.angle_gamma   90.00
#
_symmetry.space_group_name_H-M   'P 1'
#
loop_
_entity.id
_entity.type
_entity.pdbx_description
1 polymer ?
#
loop_
_entity_poly.entity_id
_entity_poly.type
_entity_poly.pdbx_seq_one_letter_code
_entity_poly.pdbx_strand_id
1 'polypeptide(L)'
;MADTVQFRLERMTDELDDLERRGLFTRAELADVVRRRRDFEFRIRRHSPLRQDFLDYIAYELRLDALRNLRKRAIIRASGSDSEGDDDPVSENGNKRRRPKKKWKKSVSDVAGVLRILDIYRMATVRFKGDLDLWFRYLEFCRGKRHGRMKRLSPKLSASTPRSPASGSTLQHGNSTRT
;
A
#
# COMPACT_ATOMS: atom_id res chain seq x y z
N MET A 1 21.26 11.73 -10.72
CA MET A 1 19.83 11.90 -10.31
C MET A 1 18.90 11.35 -11.38
N ALA A 2 19.12 11.65 -12.67
CA ALA A 2 18.37 11.06 -13.78
C ALA A 2 18.53 9.53 -13.87
N ASP A 3 19.75 9.00 -13.73
CA ASP A 3 20.02 7.56 -13.89
C ASP A 3 19.27 6.69 -12.86
N THR A 4 19.18 7.18 -11.61
CA THR A 4 18.41 6.52 -10.55
C THR A 4 16.91 6.51 -10.85
N VAL A 5 16.39 7.57 -11.48
CA VAL A 5 14.99 7.65 -11.88
C VAL A 5 14.72 6.72 -13.07
N GLN A 6 15.62 6.68 -14.05
CA GLN A 6 15.49 5.76 -15.19
C GLN A 6 15.49 4.30 -14.75
N PHE A 7 16.46 3.89 -13.93
CA PHE A 7 16.52 2.54 -13.37
C PHE A 7 15.23 2.15 -12.63
N ARG A 8 14.60 3.10 -11.93
CA ARG A 8 13.32 2.84 -11.26
C ARG A 8 12.18 2.64 -12.25
N LEU A 9 12.11 3.46 -13.29
CA LEU A 9 11.08 3.35 -14.34
C LEU A 9 11.21 2.05 -15.12
N GLU A 10 12.43 1.62 -15.44
CA GLU A 10 12.70 0.33 -16.10
C GLU A 10 12.18 -0.85 -15.29
N ARG A 11 12.33 -0.80 -13.96
CA ARG A 11 11.75 -1.82 -13.07
C ARG A 11 10.22 -1.83 -13.02
N MET A 12 9.55 -0.81 -13.57
CA MET A 12 8.09 -0.76 -13.68
C MET A 12 7.60 -1.21 -15.05
N THR A 13 8.48 -1.48 -16.02
CA THR A 13 8.05 -1.87 -17.38
C THR A 13 7.26 -3.18 -17.34
N ASP A 14 7.74 -4.18 -16.60
CA ASP A 14 7.09 -5.50 -16.50
C ASP A 14 5.63 -5.42 -15.98
N GLU A 15 5.37 -4.55 -15.01
CA GLU A 15 4.01 -4.38 -14.49
C GLU A 15 3.10 -3.61 -15.44
N LEU A 16 3.63 -2.66 -16.21
CA LEU A 16 2.86 -1.88 -17.18
C LEU A 16 2.50 -2.74 -18.40
N ASP A 17 3.43 -3.55 -18.88
CA ASP A 17 3.20 -4.52 -19.93
C ASP A 17 2.13 -5.55 -19.52
N ASP A 18 2.17 -6.02 -18.28
CA ASP A 18 1.14 -6.93 -17.75
C ASP A 18 -0.24 -6.24 -17.62
N LEU A 19 -0.30 -4.96 -17.26
CA LEU A 19 -1.55 -4.18 -17.25
C LEU A 19 -2.15 -4.03 -18.65
N GLU A 20 -1.30 -3.80 -19.67
CA GLU A 20 -1.71 -3.71 -21.07
C GLU A 20 -2.21 -5.06 -21.59
N ARG A 21 -1.42 -6.13 -21.41
CA ARG A 21 -1.75 -7.49 -21.87
C ARG A 21 -3.06 -8.01 -21.27
N ARG A 22 -3.37 -7.60 -20.04
CA ARG A 22 -4.63 -7.96 -19.35
C ARG A 22 -5.81 -7.07 -19.74
N GLY A 23 -5.61 -6.08 -20.62
CA GLY A 23 -6.64 -5.15 -21.07
C GLY A 23 -7.17 -4.24 -19.96
N LEU A 24 -6.38 -4.03 -18.88
CA LEU A 24 -6.78 -3.18 -17.77
C LEU A 24 -6.55 -1.70 -18.07
N PHE A 25 -5.57 -1.40 -18.93
CA PHE A 25 -5.24 -0.04 -19.35
C PHE A 25 -4.87 -0.04 -20.83
N THR A 26 -5.12 1.09 -21.48
CA THR A 26 -4.66 1.34 -22.86
C THR A 26 -3.23 1.88 -22.87
N ARG A 27 -2.53 1.77 -24.01
CA ARG A 27 -1.19 2.36 -24.18
C ARG A 27 -1.14 3.85 -23.90
N ALA A 28 -2.16 4.60 -24.31
CA ALA A 28 -2.24 6.03 -24.07
C ALA A 28 -2.33 6.35 -22.57
N GLU A 29 -3.17 5.62 -21.83
CA GLU A 29 -3.27 5.77 -20.37
C GLU A 29 -1.97 5.37 -19.66
N LEU A 30 -1.32 4.30 -20.11
CA LEU A 30 -0.05 3.86 -19.53
C LEU A 30 1.07 4.88 -19.79
N ALA A 31 1.09 5.54 -20.95
CA ALA A 31 2.02 6.63 -21.22
C ALA A 31 1.84 7.79 -20.22
N ASP A 32 0.59 8.16 -19.92
CA ASP A 32 0.30 9.15 -18.87
C ASP A 32 0.72 8.68 -17.48
N VAL A 33 0.54 7.39 -17.17
CA VAL A 33 0.98 6.80 -15.91
C VAL A 33 2.49 6.89 -15.76
N VAL A 34 3.25 6.52 -16.80
CA VAL A 34 4.71 6.60 -16.84
C VAL A 34 5.18 8.04 -16.64
N ARG A 35 4.56 8.98 -17.36
CA ARG A 35 4.89 10.41 -17.25
C ARG A 35 4.68 10.91 -15.82
N ARG A 36 3.52 10.66 -15.22
CA ARG A 36 3.22 11.09 -13.84
C ARG A 36 4.15 10.45 -12.82
N ARG A 37 4.45 9.15 -12.97
CA ARG A 37 5.40 8.45 -12.09
C ARG A 37 6.80 9.05 -12.19
N ARG A 38 7.28 9.32 -13.40
CA ARG A 38 8.56 10.00 -13.62
C ARG A 38 8.60 11.35 -12.89
N ASP A 39 7.56 12.16 -13.02
CA ASP A 39 7.47 13.47 -12.34
C ASP A 39 7.55 13.33 -10.81
N PHE A 40 6.83 12.36 -10.23
CA PHE A 40 6.91 12.08 -8.79
C PHE A 40 8.28 11.57 -8.36
N GLU A 41 8.90 10.66 -9.13
CA GLU A 41 10.24 10.15 -8.85
C GLU A 41 11.27 11.29 -8.82
N PHE A 42 11.21 12.24 -9.75
CA PHE A 42 12.07 13.43 -9.69
C PHE A 42 11.81 14.29 -8.45
N ARG A 43 10.54 14.51 -8.07
CA ARG A 43 10.19 15.32 -6.89
C ARG A 43 10.70 14.70 -5.59
N ILE A 44 10.50 13.40 -5.38
CA ILE A 44 10.94 12.73 -4.14
C ILE A 44 12.46 12.52 -4.09
N ARG A 45 13.16 12.58 -5.24
CA ARG A 45 14.62 12.42 -5.34
C ARG A 45 15.39 13.73 -5.39
N ARG A 46 14.71 14.87 -5.41
CA ARG A 46 15.39 16.17 -5.33
C ARG A 46 16.13 16.32 -3.99
N HIS A 47 17.08 17.25 -3.95
CA HIS A 47 17.93 17.46 -2.79
C HIS A 47 17.14 17.70 -1.49
N SER A 48 16.04 18.46 -1.56
CA SER A 48 15.13 18.71 -0.43
C SER A 48 13.69 18.29 -0.77
N PRO A 49 13.33 17.00 -0.63
CA PRO A 49 11.98 16.54 -0.94
C PRO A 49 11.01 17.00 0.16
N LEU A 50 9.82 17.44 -0.21
CA LEU A 50 8.80 17.87 0.76
C LEU A 50 7.97 16.67 1.17
N ARG A 51 7.45 16.73 2.40
CA ARG A 51 6.47 15.76 2.91
C ARG A 51 5.29 15.58 1.95
N GLN A 52 4.78 16.69 1.41
CA GLN A 52 3.63 16.70 0.52
C GLN A 52 3.87 15.90 -0.76
N ASP A 53 5.09 15.92 -1.32
CA ASP A 53 5.41 15.17 -2.54
C ASP A 53 5.21 13.66 -2.35
N PHE A 54 5.57 13.13 -1.17
CA PHE A 54 5.34 11.72 -0.83
C PHE A 54 3.85 11.42 -0.71
N LEU A 55 3.09 12.29 -0.04
CA LEU A 55 1.65 12.12 0.15
C LEU A 55 0.90 12.17 -1.18
N ASP A 56 1.25 13.10 -2.06
CA ASP A 56 0.65 13.23 -3.38
C ASP A 56 0.93 12.00 -4.25
N TYR A 57 2.15 11.48 -4.19
CA TYR A 57 2.51 10.26 -4.91
C TYR A 57 1.74 9.04 -4.38
N ILE A 58 1.64 8.90 -3.05
CA ILE A 58 0.84 7.83 -2.42
C ILE A 58 -0.62 7.94 -2.85
N ALA A 59 -1.20 9.14 -2.79
CA ALA A 59 -2.59 9.37 -3.20
C ALA A 59 -2.81 9.03 -4.68
N TYR A 60 -1.85 9.36 -5.54
CA TYR A 60 -1.88 8.98 -6.94
C TYR A 60 -1.87 7.46 -7.13
N GLU A 61 -0.94 6.74 -6.50
CA GLU A 61 -0.86 5.27 -6.62
C GLU A 61 -2.09 4.57 -6.01
N LEU A 62 -2.68 5.10 -4.94
CA LEU A 62 -3.93 4.59 -4.37
C LEU A 62 -5.10 4.72 -5.37
N ARG A 63 -5.23 5.87 -6.04
CA ARG A 63 -6.24 6.06 -7.08
C ARG A 63 -6.03 5.11 -8.27
N LEU A 64 -4.78 4.90 -8.67
CA LEU A 64 -4.44 3.98 -9.75
C LEU A 64 -4.77 2.52 -9.38
N ASP A 65 -4.45 2.09 -8.15
CA ASP A 65 -4.80 0.76 -7.62
C ASP A 65 -6.33 0.57 -7.56
N ALA A 66 -7.07 1.59 -7.14
CA ALA A 66 -8.52 1.58 -7.11
C ALA A 66 -9.12 1.45 -8.53
N LEU A 67 -8.60 2.20 -9.50
CA LEU A 67 -9.03 2.12 -10.89
C LEU A 67 -8.73 0.74 -11.49
N ARG A 68 -7.54 0.18 -11.24
CA ARG A 68 -7.19 -1.19 -11.64
C ARG A 68 -8.18 -2.20 -11.07
N ASN A 69 -8.49 -2.09 -9.77
CA ASN A 69 -9.43 -3.01 -9.11
C ASN A 69 -10.85 -2.88 -9.67
N LEU A 70 -11.31 -1.66 -9.96
CA LEU A 70 -12.60 -1.41 -10.59
C LEU A 70 -12.68 -2.08 -11.97
N ARG A 71 -11.69 -1.86 -12.83
CA ARG A 71 -11.63 -2.45 -14.18
C ARG A 71 -11.50 -3.98 -14.13
N LYS A 72 -10.65 -4.51 -13.24
CA LYS A 72 -10.53 -5.96 -13.01
C LYS A 72 -11.88 -6.57 -12.65
N ARG A 73 -12.63 -5.98 -11.72
CA ARG A 73 -13.98 -6.45 -11.36
C ARG A 73 -14.95 -6.36 -12.53
N ALA A 74 -14.88 -5.30 -13.34
CA ALA A 74 -15.72 -5.16 -14.52
C ALA A 74 -15.46 -6.28 -15.54
N ILE A 75 -14.18 -6.58 -15.83
CA ILE A 75 -13.80 -7.67 -16.73
C ILE A 75 -14.24 -9.02 -16.15
N ILE A 76 -14.02 -9.27 -14.86
CA ILE A 76 -14.44 -10.52 -14.20
C ILE A 76 -15.95 -10.72 -14.33
N ARG A 77 -16.75 -9.67 -14.05
CA ARG A 77 -18.21 -9.70 -14.21
C ARG A 77 -18.63 -9.96 -15.65
N ALA A 78 -18.01 -9.27 -16.62
CA ALA A 78 -18.28 -9.50 -18.04
C ALA A 78 -17.88 -10.91 -18.50
N SER A 79 -16.86 -11.51 -17.88
CA SER A 79 -16.38 -12.87 -18.19
C SER A 79 -17.15 -13.99 -17.49
N GLY A 80 -18.17 -13.69 -16.67
CA GLY A 80 -19.10 -14.69 -16.12
C GLY A 80 -18.52 -15.65 -15.07
N SER A 81 -17.50 -15.26 -14.31
CA SER A 81 -16.97 -16.07 -13.19
C SER A 81 -17.33 -15.46 -11.83
N ASP A 82 -18.48 -15.84 -11.29
CA ASP A 82 -18.92 -15.44 -9.95
C ASP A 82 -17.90 -15.84 -8.88
N SER A 83 -17.37 -14.83 -8.17
CA SER A 83 -16.76 -14.97 -6.85
C SER A 83 -17.36 -13.91 -5.95
N GLU A 84 -18.56 -14.20 -5.42
CA GLU A 84 -18.89 -13.88 -4.03
C GLU A 84 -18.35 -15.05 -3.20
N GLY A 85 -17.63 -14.79 -2.11
CA GLY A 85 -18.28 -14.61 -0.81
C GLY A 85 -18.21 -15.97 -0.11
N ASP A 86 -17.21 -16.11 0.75
CA ASP A 86 -16.94 -17.28 1.58
C ASP A 86 -18.05 -17.43 2.63
N ASP A 87 -19.02 -18.33 2.42
CA ASP A 87 -19.93 -18.88 3.43
C ASP A 87 -20.55 -20.20 2.90
N ASP A 88 -20.08 -21.34 3.41
CA ASP A 88 -20.60 -22.73 3.26
C ASP A 88 -20.68 -23.27 4.71
N PRO A 89 -21.65 -24.11 5.18
CA PRO A 89 -22.40 -25.19 4.49
C PRO A 89 -23.91 -25.26 4.91
N VAL A 90 -24.85 -26.13 4.49
CA VAL A 90 -24.89 -27.56 4.14
C VAL A 90 -26.12 -27.80 3.25
N SER A 91 -26.03 -28.65 2.22
CA SER A 91 -27.15 -29.55 1.89
C SER A 91 -26.67 -30.84 1.24
N GLU A 92 -27.05 -31.92 1.90
CA GLU A 92 -26.76 -33.31 1.62
C GLU A 92 -27.51 -33.75 0.35
N ASN A 93 -26.80 -34.47 -0.50
CA ASN A 93 -27.30 -35.24 -1.63
C ASN A 93 -27.64 -34.47 -2.93
N GLY A 94 -26.73 -34.57 -3.91
CA GLY A 94 -26.98 -34.10 -5.28
C GLY A 94 -25.71 -34.06 -6.12
N ASN A 95 -25.40 -35.16 -6.80
CA ASN A 95 -24.22 -35.33 -7.65
C ASN A 95 -24.29 -34.45 -8.92
N LYS A 96 -24.04 -33.13 -8.80
CA LYS A 96 -23.86 -32.22 -9.94
C LYS A 96 -22.36 -32.00 -10.14
N ARG A 97 -21.77 -32.68 -11.14
CA ARG A 97 -20.39 -32.44 -11.59
C ARG A 97 -20.27 -31.02 -12.16
N ARG A 98 -20.00 -30.05 -11.29
CA ARG A 98 -19.75 -28.65 -11.64
C ARG A 98 -18.43 -28.57 -12.41
N ARG A 99 -18.47 -28.11 -13.66
CA ARG A 99 -17.27 -27.79 -14.44
C ARG A 99 -16.42 -26.76 -13.66
N PRO A 100 -15.10 -26.95 -13.52
CA PRO A 100 -14.27 -26.04 -12.73
C PRO A 100 -14.26 -24.64 -13.37
N LYS A 101 -14.79 -23.63 -12.65
CA LYS A 101 -14.75 -22.23 -13.09
C LYS A 101 -13.29 -21.76 -13.13
N LYS A 102 -12.86 -21.19 -14.27
CA LYS A 102 -11.48 -20.73 -14.51
C LYS A 102 -11.22 -19.45 -13.70
N LYS A 103 -10.56 -19.58 -12.54
CA LYS A 103 -10.27 -18.46 -11.64
C LYS A 103 -9.29 -17.48 -12.29
N TRP A 104 -9.55 -16.18 -12.14
CA TRP A 104 -8.63 -15.13 -12.58
C TRP A 104 -7.28 -15.27 -11.86
N LYS A 105 -6.21 -15.54 -12.60
CA LYS A 105 -4.88 -15.76 -12.02
C LYS A 105 -4.30 -14.44 -11.50
N LYS A 106 -3.68 -14.47 -10.33
CA LYS A 106 -2.92 -13.33 -9.79
C LYS A 106 -1.72 -13.08 -10.69
N SER A 107 -1.42 -11.84 -11.02
CA SER A 107 -0.23 -11.47 -11.79
C SER A 107 0.57 -10.37 -11.09
N VAL A 108 1.73 -10.02 -11.67
CA VAL A 108 2.66 -9.03 -11.14
C VAL A 108 1.97 -7.67 -10.92
N SER A 109 1.14 -7.23 -11.86
CA SER A 109 0.42 -5.96 -11.76
C SER A 109 -0.59 -5.87 -10.62
N ASP A 110 -1.04 -7.01 -10.05
CA ASP A 110 -1.95 -7.01 -8.89
C ASP A 110 -1.23 -6.62 -7.59
N VAL A 111 0.09 -6.87 -7.50
CA VAL A 111 0.89 -6.68 -6.27
C VAL A 111 1.77 -5.43 -6.37
N ALA A 112 2.23 -5.11 -7.58
CA ALA A 112 3.10 -3.98 -7.91
C ALA A 112 2.69 -2.64 -7.26
N GLY A 113 1.44 -2.21 -7.44
CA GLY A 113 0.96 -0.93 -6.90
C GLY A 113 1.04 -0.85 -5.36
N VAL A 114 0.70 -1.95 -4.68
CA VAL A 114 0.79 -2.02 -3.21
C VAL A 114 2.23 -1.94 -2.75
N LEU A 115 3.14 -2.67 -3.40
CA LEU A 115 4.57 -2.63 -3.06
C LEU A 115 5.15 -1.23 -3.23
N ARG A 116 4.78 -0.54 -4.31
CA ARG A 116 5.20 0.84 -4.55
C ARG A 116 4.75 1.78 -3.43
N ILE A 117 3.49 1.71 -3.03
CA ILE A 117 2.98 2.52 -1.92
C ILE A 117 3.76 2.25 -0.63
N LEU A 118 4.07 0.98 -0.32
CA LEU A 118 4.87 0.62 0.86
C LEU A 118 6.29 1.18 0.78
N ASP A 119 6.90 1.16 -0.39
CA ASP A 119 8.25 1.69 -0.58
C ASP A 119 8.27 3.21 -0.46
N ILE A 120 7.24 3.91 -0.95
CA ILE A 120 7.08 5.36 -0.77
C ILE A 120 6.92 5.70 0.71
N TYR A 121 6.04 5.00 1.44
CA TYR A 121 5.92 5.18 2.90
C TYR A 121 7.22 4.89 3.65
N ARG A 122 7.96 3.85 3.25
CA ARG A 122 9.27 3.53 3.85
C ARG A 122 10.27 4.66 3.63
N MET A 123 10.33 5.22 2.43
CA MET A 123 11.20 6.37 2.15
C MET A 123 10.77 7.60 2.95
N ALA A 124 9.47 7.88 3.01
CA ALA A 124 8.91 9.03 3.71
C ALA A 124 9.19 8.96 5.22
N THR A 125 8.93 7.81 5.86
CA THR A 125 9.13 7.61 7.31
C THR A 125 10.61 7.63 7.73
N VAL A 126 11.52 7.19 6.86
CA VAL A 126 12.97 7.33 7.10
C VAL A 126 13.41 8.80 7.07
N ARG A 127 12.79 9.62 6.21
CA ARG A 127 13.14 11.04 6.03
C ARG A 127 12.46 11.94 7.07
N PHE A 128 11.20 11.68 7.40
CA PHE A 128 10.36 12.46 8.30
C PHE A 128 10.02 11.65 9.57
N LYS A 129 11.06 11.29 10.34
CA LYS A 129 10.94 10.34 11.46
C LYS A 129 9.98 10.81 12.57
N GLY A 130 9.88 12.12 12.80
CA GLY A 130 9.02 12.71 13.84
C GLY A 130 7.57 12.94 13.41
N ASP A 131 7.20 12.65 12.16
CA ASP A 131 5.85 12.88 11.65
C ASP A 131 4.93 11.71 11.99
N LEU A 132 4.25 11.81 13.13
CA LEU A 132 3.31 10.81 13.62
C LEU A 132 2.16 10.54 12.63
N ASP A 133 1.64 11.57 11.96
CA ASP A 133 0.54 11.42 10.99
C ASP A 133 0.96 10.53 9.81
N LEU A 134 2.19 10.69 9.32
CA LEU A 134 2.74 9.82 8.29
C LEU A 134 2.87 8.36 8.76
N TRP A 135 3.28 8.14 10.02
CA TRP A 135 3.35 6.80 10.61
C TRP A 135 1.97 6.17 10.76
N PHE A 136 0.96 6.92 11.22
CA PHE A 136 -0.41 6.43 11.33
C PHE A 136 -0.98 6.04 9.97
N ARG A 137 -0.86 6.90 8.97
CA ARG A 137 -1.27 6.58 7.58
C ARG A 137 -0.58 5.33 7.04
N TYR A 138 0.72 5.15 7.34
CA TYR A 138 1.45 3.96 6.94
C TYR A 138 0.94 2.69 7.63
N LEU A 139 0.67 2.75 8.93
CA LEU A 139 0.13 1.63 9.70
C LEU A 139 -1.28 1.27 9.25
N GLU A 140 -2.14 2.25 9.03
CA GLU A 140 -3.50 2.06 8.51
C GLU A 140 -3.47 1.37 7.15
N PHE A 141 -2.60 1.82 6.25
CA PHE A 141 -2.43 1.18 4.94
C PHE A 141 -1.96 -0.28 5.08
N CYS A 142 -0.98 -0.53 5.95
CA CYS A 142 -0.48 -1.88 6.21
C CYS A 142 -1.55 -2.82 6.80
N ARG A 143 -2.39 -2.29 7.71
CA ARG A 143 -3.51 -3.01 8.32
C ARG A 143 -4.59 -3.33 7.27
N GLY A 144 -4.99 -2.34 6.49
CA GLY A 144 -6.03 -2.49 5.45
C GLY A 144 -5.65 -3.50 4.36
N LYS A 145 -4.38 -3.58 3.97
CA LYS A 145 -3.90 -4.56 2.98
C LYS A 145 -3.51 -5.93 3.57
N ARG A 146 -3.68 -6.15 4.89
CA ARG A 146 -3.27 -7.37 5.63
C ARG A 146 -1.81 -7.78 5.36
N HIS A 147 -0.93 -6.81 5.10
CA HIS A 147 0.45 -7.10 4.74
C HIS A 147 1.24 -7.50 5.99
N GLY A 148 1.91 -8.66 5.98
CA GLY A 148 2.66 -9.21 7.12
C GLY A 148 3.84 -8.36 7.63
N ARG A 149 4.09 -7.18 7.05
CA ARG A 149 5.10 -6.22 7.51
C ARG A 149 4.66 -5.48 8.78
N MET A 150 3.38 -5.52 9.18
CA MET A 150 2.87 -4.80 10.35
C MET A 150 3.64 -5.14 11.64
N LYS A 151 3.99 -6.42 11.86
CA LYS A 151 4.78 -6.87 13.02
C LYS A 151 6.20 -6.27 13.06
N ARG A 152 6.74 -5.84 11.92
CA ARG A 152 8.12 -5.29 11.77
C ARG A 152 8.18 -3.76 11.88
N LEU A 153 7.03 -3.09 11.90
CA LEU A 153 6.94 -1.62 11.96
C LEU A 153 6.81 -1.11 13.40
N SER A 154 6.16 -1.86 14.29
CA SER A 154 5.96 -1.50 15.70
C SER A 154 7.26 -1.15 16.45
N PRO A 155 8.36 -1.94 16.34
CA PRO A 155 9.61 -1.61 17.04
C PRO A 155 10.34 -0.39 16.46
N LYS A 156 10.09 -0.07 15.18
CA LYS A 156 10.73 1.08 14.51
C LYS A 156 10.05 2.39 14.88
N LEU A 157 8.73 2.34 15.02
CA LEU A 157 7.96 3.47 15.51
C LEU A 157 8.41 3.85 16.93
N SER A 158 8.45 2.88 17.85
CA SER A 158 8.83 3.11 19.25
C SER A 158 10.26 3.66 19.42
N ALA A 159 11.20 3.27 18.55
CA ALA A 159 12.57 3.79 18.55
C ALA A 159 12.70 5.20 17.94
N SER A 160 11.73 5.62 17.11
CA SER A 160 11.78 6.88 16.36
C SER A 160 10.96 8.01 16.98
N THR A 161 9.97 7.67 17.81
CA THR A 161 9.25 8.64 18.63
C THR A 161 10.08 9.01 19.85
N PRO A 162 10.36 10.31 20.10
CA PRO A 162 10.88 10.72 21.39
C PRO A 162 9.89 10.25 22.45
N ARG A 163 10.39 9.45 23.39
CA ARG A 163 9.63 8.93 24.53
C ARG A 163 9.12 10.16 25.28
N SER A 164 7.85 10.53 25.08
CA SER A 164 7.21 11.56 25.91
C SER A 164 7.40 11.11 27.36
N PRO A 165 8.01 11.90 28.24
CA PRO A 165 8.12 11.52 29.64
C PRO A 165 6.69 11.39 30.14
N ALA A 166 6.29 10.16 30.43
CA ALA A 166 5.11 9.91 31.24
C ALA A 166 5.29 10.76 32.49
N SER A 167 4.40 11.74 32.67
CA SER A 167 4.27 12.57 33.85
C SER A 167 4.42 11.69 35.09
N GLY A 168 5.57 11.82 35.76
CA GLY A 168 5.84 11.18 37.03
C GLY A 168 4.92 11.79 38.07
N SER A 169 3.77 11.16 38.30
CA SER A 169 2.96 11.40 39.49
C SER A 169 3.65 10.69 40.66
N THR A 170 4.73 11.29 41.15
CA THR A 170 5.31 10.96 42.46
C THR A 170 4.37 11.50 43.53
N LEU A 171 3.38 10.69 43.92
CA LEU A 171 2.65 10.88 45.17
C LEU A 171 3.59 10.50 46.32
N GLN A 172 4.35 11.47 46.83
CA GLN A 172 4.92 11.36 48.18
C GLN A 172 3.78 11.51 49.18
N HIS A 173 3.34 10.40 49.77
CA HIS A 173 2.59 10.44 51.02
C HIS A 173 3.62 10.58 52.16
N GLY A 174 3.86 11.82 52.57
CA GLY A 174 4.56 12.13 53.81
C GLY A 174 3.64 11.83 54.99
N ASN A 175 3.82 10.69 55.65
CA ASN A 175 3.30 10.47 56.99
C ASN A 175 4.27 11.08 58.00
N SER A 176 3.93 12.26 58.48
CA SER A 176 4.49 12.88 59.68
C SER A 176 3.33 13.06 60.65
N THR A 177 3.36 12.32 61.78
CA THR A 177 3.58 12.90 63.11
C THR A 177 3.33 11.84 64.17
N ARG A 178 4.38 11.59 64.94
CA ARG A 178 4.45 10.88 66.20
C ARG A 178 4.19 11.91 67.30
N THR A 179 3.22 11.68 68.17
CA THR A 179 3.12 12.26 69.51
C THR A 179 2.52 11.21 70.43
#